data_AF-A0A5Q4GAJ5-F1
#
_entry.id   AF-A0A5Q4GAJ5-F1
#
_cell.length_a   1.000
_cell.length_b   1.000
_cell.length_c   1.000
_cell.angle_alpha   90.00
_cell.angle_beta   90.00
_cell.angle_gamma   90.00
#
_symmetry.space_group_name_H-M   'P 1'
#
loop_
_entity.id
_entity.type
_entity.pdbx_description
1 polymer ?
#
loop_
_entity_poly.entity_id
_entity_poly.type
_entity_poly.pdbx_seq_one_letter_code
_entity_poly.pdbx_strand_id
1 'polypeptide(L)'
;MTLRTQLAYAAAVLTLVVGLLALVNPMLAARLLGLEVVSPRGLSELRSGYGALTLALAGLMLWAVPLRPKAAPLLRTLAVIVAAAALGRLASIAIDGVFGLMNLLFLVLQSAVAGSLLWASGEKPPSKRERQARRETAAARDEAASARIAALEAQRDGRTPPEEPVRQARPEADRS
;
A
#
# COMPACT_ATOMS: atom_id res chain seq x y z
N MET A 1 -12.48 -0.42 -3.37
CA MET A 1 -11.12 -0.97 -3.18
C MET A 1 -10.81 -1.93 -4.31
N THR A 2 -9.58 -1.96 -4.82
CA THR A 2 -9.16 -2.97 -5.82
C THR A 2 -8.92 -4.33 -5.16
N LEU A 3 -9.11 -5.44 -5.88
CA LEU A 3 -8.84 -6.81 -5.38
C LEU A 3 -7.40 -6.93 -4.84
N ARG A 4 -6.42 -6.35 -5.54
CA ARG A 4 -5.01 -6.31 -5.11
C ARG A 4 -4.84 -5.66 -3.74
N THR A 5 -5.59 -4.59 -3.48
CA THR A 5 -5.58 -3.89 -2.19
C THR A 5 -6.16 -4.76 -1.08
N GLN A 6 -7.28 -5.43 -1.35
CA GLN A 6 -7.92 -6.33 -0.38
C GLN A 6 -6.99 -7.48 0.00
N LEU A 7 -6.31 -8.09 -0.97
CA LEU A 7 -5.35 -9.16 -0.72
C LEU A 7 -4.13 -8.69 0.08
N ALA A 8 -3.62 -7.49 -0.18
CA ALA A 8 -2.53 -6.92 0.61
C ALA A 8 -2.94 -6.67 2.07
N TYR A 9 -4.15 -6.16 2.31
CA TYR A 9 -4.68 -6.01 3.66
C TYR A 9 -4.90 -7.36 4.33
N ALA A 10 -5.47 -8.34 3.63
CA ALA A 10 -5.65 -9.69 4.16
C ALA A 10 -4.31 -10.33 4.56
N ALA A 11 -3.29 -10.19 3.72
CA ALA A 11 -1.93 -10.66 4.00
C ALA A 11 -1.33 -9.97 5.23
N ALA A 12 -1.51 -8.66 5.36
CA ALA A 12 -1.03 -7.88 6.51
C ALA A 12 -1.74 -8.27 7.81
N VAL A 13 -3.08 -8.41 7.78
CA VAL A 13 -3.89 -8.82 8.95
C VAL A 13 -3.56 -10.26 9.36
N LEU A 14 -3.39 -11.17 8.40
CA LEU A 14 -2.97 -12.53 8.68
C LEU A 14 -1.60 -12.56 9.37
N THR A 15 -0.63 -11.80 8.86
CA THR A 15 0.71 -11.67 9.46
C THR A 15 0.61 -11.08 10.87
N LEU A 16 -0.26 -10.09 11.06
CA LEU A 16 -0.53 -9.48 12.37
C LEU A 16 -1.06 -10.50 13.37
N VAL A 17 -2.06 -11.30 12.98
CA VAL A 17 -2.65 -12.34 13.84
C VAL A 17 -1.61 -13.39 14.23
N VAL A 18 -0.78 -13.83 13.29
CA VAL A 18 0.31 -14.79 13.56
C VAL A 18 1.34 -14.20 14.52
N GLY A 19 1.79 -12.97 14.28
CA GLY A 19 2.73 -12.28 15.17
C GLY A 19 2.14 -12.06 16.57
N LEU A 20 0.87 -11.68 16.67
CA LEU A 20 0.22 -11.47 17.96
C LEU A 20 0.06 -12.79 18.73
N LEU A 21 -0.31 -13.87 18.04
CA LEU A 21 -0.38 -15.21 18.62
C LEU A 21 0.98 -15.64 19.18
N ALA A 22 2.07 -15.47 18.41
CA ALA A 22 3.41 -15.84 18.87
C ALA A 22 3.92 -14.96 20.02
N LEU A 23 3.48 -13.70 20.09
CA LEU A 23 3.85 -12.80 21.18
C LEU A 23 3.10 -13.13 22.50
N VAL A 24 1.77 -13.31 22.42
CA VAL A 24 0.90 -13.50 23.58
C VAL A 24 0.95 -14.95 24.07
N ASN A 25 0.90 -15.92 23.15
CA ASN A 25 0.92 -17.35 23.45
C ASN A 25 2.00 -18.08 22.64
N PRO A 26 3.29 -17.90 23.01
CA PRO A 26 4.41 -18.51 22.30
C PRO A 26 4.37 -20.05 22.35
N MET A 27 3.73 -20.65 23.36
CA MET A 27 3.61 -22.10 23.49
C MET A 27 2.69 -22.68 22.43
N LEU A 28 1.56 -22.03 22.17
CA LEU A 28 0.66 -22.43 21.09
C LEU A 28 1.34 -22.24 19.73
N ALA A 29 2.05 -21.13 19.53
CA ALA A 29 2.82 -20.90 18.30
C ALA A 29 3.90 -21.97 18.07
N ALA A 30 4.63 -22.36 19.12
CA ALA A 30 5.61 -23.45 19.05
C ALA A 30 4.96 -24.77 18.62
N ARG A 31 3.83 -25.14 19.23
CA ARG A 31 3.10 -26.38 18.89
C ARG A 31 2.61 -26.38 17.44
N LEU A 32 2.10 -25.25 16.94
CA LEU A 32 1.70 -25.11 15.53
C LEU A 32 2.88 -25.29 14.57
N LEU A 33 4.08 -24.88 14.99
CA LEU A 33 5.32 -25.08 14.25
C LEU A 33 5.94 -26.47 14.45
N GLY A 34 5.36 -27.33 15.29
CA GLY A 34 5.92 -28.64 15.65
C GLY A 34 7.19 -28.54 16.51
N LEU A 35 7.38 -27.41 17.20
CA LEU A 35 8.54 -27.17 18.05
C LEU A 35 8.24 -27.56 19.51
N GLU A 36 9.16 -28.30 20.12
CA GLU A 36 9.16 -28.54 21.56
C GLU A 36 10.06 -27.51 22.25
N VAL A 37 9.48 -26.75 23.19
CA VAL A 37 10.22 -25.72 23.93
C VAL A 37 10.68 -26.29 25.27
N VAL A 38 11.97 -26.58 25.35
CA VAL A 38 12.58 -27.25 26.52
C VAL A 38 12.97 -26.26 27.64
N SER A 39 13.08 -24.96 27.33
CA SER A 39 13.54 -23.96 28.30
C SER A 39 12.77 -22.64 28.23
N PRO A 40 12.69 -21.87 29.35
CA PRO A 40 12.12 -20.53 29.36
C PRO A 40 12.81 -19.57 28.37
N ARG A 41 14.10 -19.78 28.09
CA ARG A 41 14.85 -18.99 27.10
C ARG A 41 14.28 -19.17 25.69
N GLY A 42 13.86 -20.39 25.34
CA GLY A 42 13.21 -20.66 24.05
C GLY A 42 11.89 -19.88 23.89
N LEU A 43 11.14 -19.66 24.97
CA LEU A 43 9.92 -18.86 24.92
C LEU A 43 10.22 -17.37 24.65
N SER A 44 11.31 -16.84 25.19
CA SER A 44 11.75 -15.48 24.90
C SER A 44 12.11 -15.30 23.43
N GLU A 45 12.83 -16.27 22.84
CA GLU A 45 13.18 -16.24 21.41
C GLU A 45 11.94 -16.35 20.50
N LEU A 46 10.95 -17.17 20.90
CA LEU A 46 9.70 -17.25 20.15
C LEU A 46 8.93 -15.91 20.19
N ARG A 47 8.88 -15.26 21.35
CA ARG A 47 8.23 -13.94 21.47
C ARG A 47 8.96 -12.85 20.69
N SER A 48 10.29 -12.83 20.69
CA SER A 48 11.06 -11.81 19.98
C SER A 48 11.03 -12.06 18.46
N GLY A 49 11.41 -13.26 18.02
CA GLY A 49 11.61 -13.60 16.62
C GLY A 49 10.31 -13.92 15.87
N TYR A 50 9.42 -14.71 16.46
CA TYR A 50 8.15 -15.05 15.82
C TYR A 50 7.01 -14.10 16.21
N GLY A 51 7.09 -13.47 17.38
CA GLY A 51 6.11 -12.48 17.84
C GLY A 51 6.41 -11.06 17.34
N ALA A 52 7.29 -10.36 18.06
CA ALA A 52 7.55 -8.93 17.88
C ALA A 52 8.07 -8.58 16.47
N LEU A 53 9.02 -9.35 15.93
CA LEU A 53 9.53 -9.13 14.57
C LEU A 53 8.42 -9.31 13.51
N THR A 54 7.60 -10.36 13.63
CA THR A 54 6.47 -10.59 12.71
C THR A 54 5.43 -9.48 12.81
N LEU A 55 5.15 -8.97 14.03
CA LEU A 55 4.29 -7.81 14.23
C LEU A 55 4.86 -6.54 13.60
N ALA A 56 6.17 -6.31 13.69
CA ALA A 56 6.81 -5.18 13.04
C ALA A 56 6.65 -5.25 11.51
N LEU A 57 6.83 -6.43 10.92
CA LEU A 57 6.58 -6.65 9.49
C LEU A 57 5.11 -6.38 9.13
N ALA A 58 4.16 -6.89 9.93
CA ALA A 58 2.73 -6.64 9.72
C ALA A 58 2.38 -5.15 9.81
N GLY A 59 2.95 -4.42 10.77
CA GLY A 59 2.79 -2.98 10.90
C GLY A 59 3.32 -2.23 9.68
N LEU A 60 4.51 -2.59 9.18
CA LEU A 60 5.06 -2.03 7.95
C LEU A 60 4.18 -2.34 6.73
N MET A 61 3.61 -3.54 6.64
CA MET A 61 2.66 -3.89 5.57
C MET A 61 1.41 -3.00 5.64
N LEU A 62 0.75 -2.92 6.81
CA LEU A 62 -0.44 -2.09 7.01
C LEU A 62 -0.18 -0.61 6.72
N TRP A 63 1.01 -0.11 7.05
CA TRP A 63 1.43 1.25 6.74
C TRP A 63 1.69 1.47 5.24
N ALA A 64 2.31 0.50 4.56
CA ALA A 64 2.69 0.62 3.16
C ALA A 64 1.50 0.49 2.20
N VAL A 65 0.48 -0.31 2.53
CA VAL A 65 -0.68 -0.57 1.66
C VAL A 65 -1.43 0.72 1.24
N PRO A 66 -1.79 1.67 2.14
CA PRO A 66 -2.48 2.91 1.76
C PRO A 66 -1.59 3.91 1.03
N LEU A 67 -0.26 3.82 1.16
CA LEU A 67 0.70 4.74 0.55
C LEU A 67 1.07 4.38 -0.90
N ARG A 68 0.41 3.37 -1.48
CA ARG A 68 0.61 3.00 -2.88
C ARG A 68 0.16 4.13 -3.84
N PRO A 69 0.84 4.30 -4.98
CA PRO A 69 1.97 3.51 -5.49
C PRO A 69 3.35 3.91 -4.93
N LYS A 70 3.45 4.96 -4.08
CA LYS A 70 4.74 5.47 -3.58
C LYS A 70 5.52 4.43 -2.76
N ALA A 71 4.81 3.64 -1.95
CA ALA A 71 5.39 2.57 -1.13
C ALA A 71 5.61 1.24 -1.88
N ALA A 72 5.49 1.19 -3.22
CA ALA A 72 5.69 -0.04 -3.98
C ALA A 72 7.07 -0.71 -3.76
N PRO A 73 8.21 0.02 -3.68
CA PRO A 73 9.50 -0.61 -3.36
C PRO A 73 9.51 -1.29 -1.99
N LEU A 74 8.91 -0.67 -0.97
CA LEU A 74 8.80 -1.25 0.37
C LEU A 74 7.98 -2.54 0.36
N LEU A 75 6.85 -2.57 -0.35
CA LEU A 75 6.03 -3.78 -0.49
C LEU A 75 6.79 -4.92 -1.20
N ARG A 76 7.66 -4.60 -2.16
CA ARG A 76 8.54 -5.60 -2.81
C ARG A 76 9.58 -6.14 -1.84
N THR A 77 10.22 -5.27 -1.07
CA THR A 77 11.17 -5.70 -0.03
C THR A 77 10.50 -6.61 0.99
N LEU A 78 9.31 -6.25 1.47
CA LEU A 78 8.53 -7.08 2.38
C LEU A 78 8.13 -8.42 1.73
N ALA A 79 7.74 -8.42 0.46
CA ALA A 79 7.47 -9.64 -0.29
C ALA A 79 8.70 -10.54 -0.39
N VAL A 80 9.89 -9.97 -0.65
CA VAL A 80 11.16 -10.73 -0.71
C VAL A 80 11.52 -11.32 0.64
N ILE A 81 11.35 -10.57 1.74
CA ILE A 81 11.60 -11.07 3.10
C ILE A 81 10.70 -12.28 3.39
N VAL A 82 9.40 -12.17 3.12
CA VAL A 82 8.46 -13.29 3.36
C VAL A 82 8.72 -14.46 2.41
N ALA A 83 9.08 -14.19 1.15
CA ALA A 83 9.46 -15.23 0.19
C ALA A 83 10.73 -15.98 0.63
N ALA A 84 11.71 -15.29 1.20
CA ALA A 84 12.91 -15.92 1.75
C ALA A 84 12.57 -16.88 2.89
N ALA A 85 11.61 -16.53 3.75
CA ALA A 85 11.11 -17.45 4.79
C ALA A 85 10.41 -18.68 4.17
N ALA A 86 9.60 -18.49 3.12
CA ALA A 86 8.96 -19.59 2.40
C ALA A 86 9.99 -20.53 1.75
N LEU A 87 11.02 -19.97 1.11
CA LEU A 87 12.12 -20.74 0.51
C LEU A 87 12.93 -21.48 1.57
N GLY A 88 13.22 -20.85 2.71
CA GLY A 88 13.88 -21.51 3.84
C GLY A 88 13.06 -22.69 4.36
N ARG A 89 11.74 -22.55 4.44
CA ARG A 89 10.84 -23.65 4.82
C ARG A 89 10.81 -24.76 3.77
N LEU A 90 10.77 -24.42 2.48
CA LEU A 90 10.85 -25.39 1.39
C LEU A 90 12.17 -26.16 1.44
N ALA A 91 13.28 -25.48 1.67
CA ALA A 91 14.59 -26.10 1.83
C ALA A 91 14.64 -27.04 3.05
N SER A 92 14.10 -26.62 4.21
CA SER A 92 14.01 -27.49 5.39
C SER A 92 13.15 -28.73 5.13
N ILE A 93 11.98 -28.61 4.47
CA ILE A 93 11.18 -29.78 4.09
C ILE A 93 11.97 -30.73 3.18
N ALA A 94 12.73 -30.18 2.21
CA ALA A 94 13.52 -30.98 1.28
C ALA A 94 14.72 -31.67 1.94
N ILE A 95 15.39 -31.00 2.88
CA ILE A 95 16.57 -31.52 3.60
C ILE A 95 16.16 -32.51 4.69
N ASP A 96 15.18 -32.14 5.52
CA ASP A 96 14.78 -32.91 6.69
C ASP A 96 13.74 -34.00 6.33
N GLY A 97 13.13 -33.92 5.14
CA GLY A 97 12.13 -34.89 4.66
C GLY A 97 10.80 -34.85 5.41
N VAL A 98 10.56 -33.83 6.26
CA VAL A 98 9.38 -33.76 7.13
C VAL A 98 8.20 -33.11 6.38
N PHE A 99 7.50 -33.93 5.59
CA PHE A 99 6.26 -33.58 4.90
C PHE A 99 5.05 -33.59 5.85
N GLY A 100 5.05 -32.69 6.84
CA GLY A 100 3.91 -32.48 7.74
C GLY A 100 2.87 -31.53 7.15
N LEU A 101 1.58 -31.78 7.42
CA LEU A 101 0.48 -30.89 7.02
C LEU A 101 0.72 -29.44 7.45
N MET A 102 1.22 -29.23 8.66
CA MET A 102 1.53 -27.88 9.17
C MET A 102 2.65 -27.21 8.38
N ASN A 103 3.71 -27.94 8.01
CA ASN A 103 4.80 -27.40 7.21
C ASN A 103 4.32 -26.94 5.84
N LEU A 104 3.48 -27.75 5.18
CA LEU A 104 2.88 -27.39 3.90
C LEU A 104 1.93 -26.19 4.05
N LEU A 105 1.10 -26.17 5.08
CA LEU A 105 0.18 -25.06 5.34
C LEU A 105 0.93 -23.74 5.52
N PHE A 106 1.98 -23.71 6.34
CA PHE A 106 2.79 -22.50 6.52
C PHE A 106 3.57 -22.11 5.27
N LEU A 107 4.06 -23.07 4.48
CA LEU A 107 4.70 -22.80 3.20
C LEU A 107 3.73 -22.10 2.23
N VAL A 108 2.52 -22.65 2.07
CA VAL A 108 1.47 -22.07 1.23
C VAL A 108 1.09 -20.68 1.75
N LEU A 109 0.93 -20.52 3.06
CA LEU A 109 0.57 -19.26 3.68
C LEU A 109 1.62 -18.16 3.44
N GLN A 110 2.89 -18.46 3.69
CA GLN A 110 4.00 -17.53 3.44
C GLN A 110 4.10 -17.16 1.97
N SER A 111 3.93 -18.15 1.08
CA SER A 111 3.95 -17.95 -0.37
C SER A 111 2.79 -17.06 -0.83
N ALA A 112 1.58 -17.27 -0.27
CA ALA A 112 0.41 -16.46 -0.56
C ALA A 112 0.56 -15.01 -0.07
N VAL A 113 1.13 -14.80 1.13
CA VAL A 113 1.45 -13.46 1.65
C VAL A 113 2.46 -12.76 0.74
N ALA A 114 3.58 -13.41 0.41
CA ALA A 114 4.60 -12.85 -0.47
C ALA A 114 4.03 -12.51 -1.86
N GLY A 115 3.28 -13.43 -2.46
CA GLY A 115 2.63 -13.22 -3.76
C GLY A 115 1.62 -12.07 -3.74
N SER A 116 0.83 -11.95 -2.67
CA SER A 116 -0.14 -10.85 -2.51
C SER A 116 0.53 -9.49 -2.44
N LEU A 117 1.63 -9.38 -1.68
CA LEU A 117 2.40 -8.13 -1.57
C LEU A 117 3.08 -7.76 -2.89
N LEU A 118 3.67 -8.75 -3.57
CA LEU A 118 4.30 -8.53 -4.87
C LEU A 118 3.28 -8.07 -5.91
N TRP A 119 2.11 -8.71 -5.95
CA TRP A 119 1.04 -8.33 -6.87
C TRP A 119 0.49 -6.93 -6.59
N ALA A 120 0.32 -6.59 -5.30
CA ALA A 120 -0.10 -5.26 -4.88
C ALA A 120 0.92 -4.16 -5.20
N SER A 121 2.21 -4.51 -5.28
CA SER A 121 3.30 -3.58 -5.66
C SER A 121 3.35 -3.23 -7.15
N GLY A 122 2.58 -3.94 -7.99
CA GLY A 122 2.56 -3.78 -9.44
C GLY A 122 1.67 -2.65 -9.96
N GLU A 123 1.07 -1.82 -9.08
CA GLU A 123 0.31 -0.65 -9.50
C GLU A 123 1.24 0.41 -10.12
N LYS A 124 1.02 0.75 -11.39
CA LYS A 124 1.86 1.72 -12.10
C LYS A 124 1.60 3.13 -11.54
N PRO A 125 2.66 3.93 -11.28
CA PRO A 125 2.46 5.33 -10.94
C PRO A 125 1.81 6.07 -12.12
N PRO A 126 1.00 7.12 -11.86
CA PRO A 126 0.38 7.92 -12.92
C PRO A 126 1.46 8.47 -13.84
N SER A 127 1.20 8.40 -15.15
CA SER A 127 2.14 8.76 -16.21
C SER A 127 2.55 10.24 -16.12
N LYS A 128 3.69 10.62 -16.71
CA LYS A 128 4.10 12.04 -16.75
C LYS A 128 2.99 12.94 -17.33
N ARG A 129 2.26 12.45 -18.36
CA ARG A 129 1.12 13.15 -18.97
C ARG A 129 -0.04 13.34 -18.00
N GLU A 130 -0.42 12.32 -17.24
CA GLU A 130 -1.50 12.44 -16.24
C GLU A 130 -1.11 13.38 -15.09
N ARG A 131 0.17 13.35 -14.67
CA ARG A 131 0.68 14.30 -13.66
C ARG A 131 0.64 15.73 -14.19
N GLN A 132 0.99 15.92 -15.45
CA GLN A 132 0.98 17.23 -16.10
C GLN A 132 -0.47 17.74 -16.25
N ALA A 133 -1.39 16.92 -16.77
CA ALA A 133 -2.81 17.26 -16.88
C ALA A 133 -3.43 17.60 -15.51
N ARG A 134 -3.09 16.87 -14.44
CA ARG A 134 -3.55 17.19 -13.08
C ARG A 134 -3.00 18.51 -12.56
N ARG A 135 -1.75 18.84 -12.87
CA ARG A 135 -1.13 20.13 -12.50
C ARG A 135 -1.77 21.29 -13.26
N GLU A 136 -2.02 21.12 -14.56
CA GLU A 136 -2.72 22.10 -15.39
C GLU A 136 -4.15 22.32 -14.88
N THR A 137 -4.86 21.24 -14.53
CA THR A 137 -6.22 21.33 -13.97
C THR A 137 -6.23 22.01 -12.59
N ALA A 138 -5.22 21.73 -11.74
CA ALA A 138 -5.10 22.37 -10.43
C ALA A 138 -4.78 23.87 -10.58
N ALA A 139 -3.83 24.22 -11.44
CA ALA A 139 -3.50 25.61 -11.74
C ALA A 139 -4.71 26.39 -12.28
N ALA A 140 -5.48 25.80 -13.20
CA ALA A 140 -6.70 26.41 -13.72
C ALA A 140 -7.79 26.61 -12.65
N ARG A 141 -7.89 25.69 -11.67
CA ARG A 141 -8.81 25.85 -10.54
C ARG A 141 -8.36 26.96 -9.59
N ASP A 142 -7.06 27.07 -9.32
CA ASP A 142 -6.50 28.12 -8.46
C ASP A 142 -6.63 29.51 -9.12
N GLU A 143 -6.45 29.58 -10.44
CA GLU A 143 -6.69 30.79 -11.24
C GLU A 143 -8.16 31.20 -11.21
N ALA A 144 -9.08 30.26 -11.44
CA ALA A 144 -10.52 30.52 -11.37
C ALA A 144 -10.96 30.95 -9.95
N ALA A 145 -10.39 30.35 -8.91
CA ALA A 145 -10.66 30.74 -7.53
C ALA A 145 -10.16 32.17 -7.23
N SER A 146 -8.97 32.51 -7.70
CA SER A 146 -8.38 33.85 -7.55
C SER A 146 -9.19 34.92 -8.28
N ALA A 147 -9.63 34.63 -9.52
CA ALA A 147 -10.49 35.52 -10.29
C ALA A 147 -11.85 35.74 -9.59
N ARG A 148 -12.40 34.69 -8.97
CA ARG A 148 -13.66 34.78 -8.22
C ARG A 148 -13.53 35.62 -6.96
N ILE A 149 -12.39 35.53 -6.25
CA ILE A 149 -12.10 36.39 -5.09
C ILE A 149 -11.97 37.84 -5.54
N ALA A 150 -11.21 38.11 -6.60
CA ALA A 150 -11.05 39.47 -7.14
C ALA A 150 -12.40 40.09 -7.58
N ALA A 151 -13.28 39.30 -8.20
CA ALA A 151 -14.62 39.74 -8.58
C ALA A 151 -15.49 40.09 -7.35
N LEU A 152 -15.43 39.29 -6.29
CA LEU A 152 -16.15 39.55 -5.04
C LEU A 152 -15.61 40.80 -4.32
N GLU A 153 -14.29 41.02 -4.34
CA GLU A 153 -13.67 42.23 -3.78
C GLU A 153 -14.07 43.48 -4.58
N ALA A 154 -14.06 43.42 -5.92
CA ALA A 154 -14.51 44.53 -6.77
C ALA A 154 -15.99 44.89 -6.51
N GLN A 155 -16.84 43.89 -6.33
CA GLN A 155 -18.26 44.07 -6.00
C GLN A 155 -18.46 44.66 -4.60
N ARG A 156 -17.63 44.27 -3.62
CA ARG A 156 -17.63 44.82 -2.25
C ARG A 156 -17.19 46.29 -2.24
N ASP A 157 -16.21 46.66 -3.05
CA ASP A 157 -15.67 48.02 -3.15
C ASP A 157 -16.56 48.98 -3.95
N GLY A 158 -17.69 48.52 -4.50
CA GLY A 158 -18.58 49.34 -5.32
C GLY A 158 -17.97 49.75 -6.67
N ARG A 159 -16.90 49.08 -7.12
CA ARG A 159 -16.32 49.30 -8.45
C ARG A 159 -17.08 48.44 -9.46
N THR A 160 -17.71 49.08 -10.44
CA THR A 160 -18.31 48.39 -11.59
C THR A 160 -17.27 47.54 -12.32
N PRO A 161 -17.60 46.31 -12.73
CA PRO A 161 -16.67 45.42 -13.42
C PRO A 161 -16.17 46.06 -14.74
N PRO A 162 -14.93 45.75 -15.18
CA PRO A 162 -14.42 46.23 -16.45
C PRO A 162 -15.32 45.75 -17.58
N GLU A 163 -15.81 46.70 -18.38
CA GLU A 163 -16.68 46.44 -19.53
C GLU A 163 -16.05 45.37 -20.42
N GLU A 164 -16.83 44.31 -20.67
CA GLU A 164 -16.54 43.27 -21.65
C GLU A 164 -16.17 43.96 -22.97
N PRO A 165 -15.01 43.68 -23.60
CA PRO A 165 -14.66 44.29 -24.86
C PRO A 165 -15.69 43.85 -25.89
N VAL A 166 -16.59 44.78 -26.22
CA VAL A 166 -17.63 44.63 -27.23
C VAL A 166 -16.96 44.14 -28.50
N ARG A 167 -17.16 42.86 -28.78
CA ARG A 167 -16.73 42.19 -29.99
C ARG A 167 -17.50 42.85 -31.13
N GLN A 168 -16.93 43.90 -31.71
CA GLN A 168 -17.50 44.60 -32.86
C GLN A 168 -17.72 43.57 -33.97
N ALA A 169 -19.00 43.26 -34.19
CA ALA A 169 -19.45 42.45 -35.29
C ALA A 169 -19.00 43.16 -36.58
N ARG A 170 -18.11 42.50 -37.32
CA ARG A 170 -17.70 42.90 -38.66
C ARG A 170 -18.91 42.70 -39.58
N PRO A 171 -19.46 43.74 -40.22
CA PRO A 171 -20.52 43.55 -41.19
C PRO A 171 -19.93 42.91 -42.44
N GLU A 172 -20.60 41.84 -42.90
CA GLU A 172 -20.38 41.22 -44.21
C GLU A 172 -20.66 42.27 -45.30
N ALA A 173 -19.60 42.67 -46.00
CA ALA A 173 -19.71 43.44 -47.23
C ALA A 173 -19.74 42.48 -48.42
N ASP A 174 -20.97 42.22 -48.85
CA ASP A 174 -21.42 42.11 -50.24
C ASP A 174 -20.33 42.31 -51.32
N ARG A 175 -20.04 41.24 -52.07
CA ARG A 175 -19.44 41.31 -53.41
C ARG A 175 -20.04 40.21 -54.30
N SER A 176 -21.01 40.66 -55.09
CA SER A 176 -21.23 40.35 -56.51
C SER A 176 -20.02 39.82 -57.26
#